data_AF-A0AAJ1QY21-F1
#
_entry.id   AF-A0AAJ1QY21-F1
#
_cell.length_a   1.000
_cell.length_b   1.000
_cell.length_c   1.000
_cell.angle_alpha   90.00
_cell.angle_beta   90.00
_cell.angle_gamma   90.00
#
_symmetry.space_group_name_H-M   'P 1'
#
loop_
_entity.id
_entity.type
_entity.pdbx_description
1 polymer ?
#
loop_
_entity_poly.entity_id
_entity_poly.type
_entity_poly.pdbx_seq_one_letter_code
_entity_poly.pdbx_strand_id
1 'polypeptide(L)'
;MKNICISFIVLFISFAVNSQEKAASNRLFDLQKTKVEIDINNDVFTSVTTNMYVAQNPQALIVGLFIPISYENQKEKINSKPIAEGMEFKGEQMINSENVLLLTGTVLKKGIEFTKQKYYIKQDQNTCIELTTMLAVNADAKDKMMLMKIVHSVIENN
;
A
#
# COMPACT_ATOMS: atom_id res chain seq x y z
N MET A 1 -55.08 8.40 0.02
CA MET A 1 -53.94 7.53 0.40
C MET A 1 -52.91 7.45 -0.72
N LYS A 2 -52.18 8.54 -1.02
CA LYS A 2 -51.19 8.55 -2.12
C LYS A 2 -49.82 9.12 -1.71
N ASN A 3 -49.72 9.66 -0.50
CA ASN A 3 -48.51 10.36 -0.02
C ASN A 3 -47.75 9.59 1.07
N ILE A 4 -48.18 8.38 1.44
CA ILE A 4 -47.53 7.57 2.49
C ILE A 4 -46.44 6.64 1.91
N CYS A 5 -46.50 6.31 0.61
CA CYS A 5 -45.51 5.40 0.00
C CYS A 5 -44.12 6.04 -0.19
N ILE A 6 -44.02 7.36 -0.27
CA ILE A 6 -42.73 8.04 -0.54
C ILE A 6 -41.84 8.10 0.71
N SER A 7 -42.44 8.23 1.91
CA SER A 7 -41.68 8.28 3.16
C SER A 7 -41.01 6.95 3.53
N PHE A 8 -41.54 5.81 3.08
CA PHE A 8 -40.92 4.50 3.34
C PHE A 8 -39.69 4.23 2.46
N ILE A 9 -39.66 4.74 1.22
CA ILE A 9 -38.53 4.51 0.29
C ILE A 9 -37.27 5.26 0.75
N VAL A 10 -37.42 6.47 1.27
CA VAL A 10 -36.27 7.27 1.77
C VAL A 10 -35.62 6.62 3.00
N LEU A 11 -36.39 5.95 3.85
CA LEU A 11 -35.87 5.27 5.04
C LEU A 11 -34.93 4.10 4.68
N PHE A 12 -35.25 3.32 3.63
CA PHE A 12 -34.40 2.19 3.21
C PHE A 12 -33.06 2.63 2.60
N ILE A 13 -32.99 3.80 1.97
CA ILE A 13 -31.74 4.31 1.38
C ILE A 13 -30.75 4.68 2.49
N SER A 14 -31.22 5.24 3.61
CA SER A 14 -30.37 5.61 4.75
C SER A 14 -29.77 4.39 5.49
N PHE A 15 -30.42 3.23 5.47
CA PHE A 15 -29.86 2.01 6.05
C PHE A 15 -28.80 1.35 5.16
N ALA A 16 -28.94 1.45 3.83
CA ALA A 16 -27.98 0.88 2.89
C ALA A 16 -26.60 1.57 2.95
N VAL A 17 -26.58 2.91 3.10
CA VAL A 17 -25.35 3.70 3.20
C VAL A 17 -24.59 3.40 4.50
N ASN A 18 -25.29 3.31 5.64
CA ASN A 18 -24.68 2.96 6.92
C ASN A 18 -24.12 1.51 6.98
N SER A 19 -24.70 0.59 6.20
CA SER A 19 -24.20 -0.79 6.10
C SER A 19 -22.91 -0.88 5.28
N GLN A 20 -22.77 -0.08 4.21
CA GLN A 20 -21.57 -0.08 3.38
C GLN A 20 -20.35 0.50 4.12
N GLU A 21 -20.52 1.56 4.90
CA GLU A 21 -19.41 2.14 5.67
C GLU A 21 -18.92 1.19 6.77
N LYS A 22 -19.83 0.53 7.52
CA LYS A 22 -19.44 -0.49 8.50
C LYS A 22 -18.79 -1.72 7.85
N ALA A 23 -19.31 -2.18 6.71
CA ALA A 23 -18.73 -3.31 5.99
C ALA A 23 -17.33 -3.00 5.44
N ALA A 24 -17.11 -1.79 4.90
CA ALA A 24 -15.81 -1.34 4.43
C ALA A 24 -14.80 -1.17 5.59
N SER A 25 -15.25 -0.65 6.74
CA SER A 25 -14.41 -0.50 7.93
C SER A 25 -13.97 -1.86 8.52
N ASN A 26 -14.89 -2.83 8.63
CA ASN A 26 -14.55 -4.18 9.08
C ASN A 26 -13.58 -4.87 8.11
N ARG A 27 -13.83 -4.74 6.79
CA ARG A 27 -12.97 -5.29 5.76
C ARG A 27 -11.55 -4.70 5.80
N LEU A 28 -11.40 -3.40 6.01
CA LEU A 28 -10.07 -2.78 6.15
C LEU A 28 -9.31 -3.37 7.34
N PHE A 29 -9.97 -3.55 8.49
CA PHE A 29 -9.36 -4.11 9.68
C PHE A 29 -8.93 -5.57 9.50
N ASP A 30 -9.76 -6.37 8.81
CA ASP A 30 -9.42 -7.76 8.49
C ASP A 30 -8.24 -7.84 7.51
N LEU A 31 -8.24 -7.00 6.47
CA LEU A 31 -7.14 -6.92 5.49
C LEU A 31 -5.81 -6.49 6.13
N GLN A 32 -5.82 -5.63 7.16
CA GLN A 32 -4.60 -5.25 7.89
C GLN A 32 -3.98 -6.41 8.68
N LYS A 33 -4.78 -7.43 9.04
CA LYS A 33 -4.28 -8.64 9.71
C LYS A 33 -3.82 -9.71 8.74
N THR A 34 -4.26 -9.63 7.49
CA THR A 34 -3.84 -10.55 6.44
C THR A 34 -2.35 -10.41 6.19
N LYS A 35 -1.63 -11.52 6.26
CA LYS A 35 -0.20 -11.57 6.00
C LYS A 35 0.04 -11.34 4.50
N VAL A 36 0.92 -10.40 4.17
CA VAL A 36 1.50 -10.27 2.83
C VAL A 36 2.72 -11.18 2.79
N GLU A 37 2.87 -11.96 1.72
CA GLU A 37 4.04 -12.80 1.53
C GLU A 37 5.24 -11.90 1.17
N ILE A 38 6.18 -11.78 2.10
CA ILE A 38 7.40 -10.98 1.96
C ILE A 38 8.58 -11.90 2.30
N ASP A 39 9.44 -12.18 1.33
CA ASP A 39 10.69 -12.91 1.59
C ASP A 39 11.68 -11.95 2.24
N ILE A 40 12.03 -12.20 3.50
CA ILE A 40 12.84 -11.30 4.30
C ILE A 40 13.93 -12.04 5.06
N ASN A 41 15.13 -11.49 5.02
CA ASN A 41 16.23 -12.00 5.82
C ASN A 41 16.08 -11.53 7.27
N ASN A 42 15.67 -12.45 8.15
CA ASN A 42 15.46 -12.19 9.58
C ASN A 42 16.77 -11.91 10.36
N ASP A 43 17.95 -12.19 9.78
CA ASP A 43 19.24 -11.80 10.37
C ASP A 43 19.51 -10.30 10.18
N VAL A 44 18.85 -9.68 9.20
CA VAL A 44 19.00 -8.25 8.88
C VAL A 44 17.81 -7.43 9.39
N PHE A 45 16.61 -7.98 9.26
CA PHE A 45 15.36 -7.30 9.58
C PHE A 45 14.69 -7.89 10.82
N THR A 46 14.22 -7.01 11.69
CA THR A 46 13.36 -7.35 12.83
C THR A 46 11.91 -7.03 12.50
N SER A 47 11.01 -7.99 12.75
CA SER A 47 9.57 -7.74 12.66
C SER A 47 9.10 -6.88 13.85
N VAL A 48 8.38 -5.80 13.55
CA VAL A 48 7.78 -4.91 14.57
C VAL A 48 6.32 -5.25 14.79
N THR A 49 5.61 -5.55 13.70
CA THR A 49 4.23 -6.04 13.67
C THR A 49 4.01 -6.82 12.37
N THR A 50 2.84 -7.40 12.20
CA THR A 50 2.46 -8.12 10.96
C THR A 50 2.77 -7.27 9.73
N ASN A 51 3.54 -7.85 8.80
CA ASN A 51 3.99 -7.23 7.54
C ASN A 51 4.89 -5.99 7.67
N MET A 52 5.36 -5.64 8.87
CA MET A 52 6.25 -4.49 9.12
C MET A 52 7.60 -4.97 9.64
N TYR A 53 8.65 -4.60 8.91
CA TYR A 53 10.02 -5.00 9.18
C TYR A 53 10.95 -3.81 9.17
N VAL A 54 11.87 -3.75 10.11
CA VAL A 54 12.87 -2.68 10.23
C VAL A 54 14.26 -3.26 10.33
N ALA A 55 15.23 -2.58 9.74
CA ALA A 55 16.65 -2.86 9.93
C ALA A 55 17.34 -1.58 10.45
N GLN A 56 18.32 -1.77 11.34
CA GLN A 56 19.17 -0.67 11.81
C GLN A 56 20.41 -0.51 10.93
N ASN A 57 20.88 -1.61 10.32
CA ASN A 57 22.00 -1.62 9.40
C ASN A 57 21.74 -2.61 8.24
N PRO A 58 21.31 -2.14 7.05
CA PRO A 58 21.06 -0.74 6.71
C PRO A 58 19.86 -0.15 7.44
N GLN A 59 19.75 1.17 7.49
CA GLN A 59 18.56 1.85 8.01
C GLN A 59 17.43 1.71 6.99
N ALA A 60 16.54 0.74 7.22
CA ALA A 60 15.49 0.38 6.28
C ALA A 60 14.16 0.06 6.97
N LEU A 61 13.07 0.29 6.24
CA LEU A 61 11.70 -0.05 6.63
C LEU A 61 11.01 -0.72 5.45
N ILE A 62 10.29 -1.80 5.71
CA ILE A 62 9.41 -2.47 4.76
C ILE A 62 8.05 -2.65 5.41
N VAL A 63 6.99 -2.26 4.71
CA VAL A 63 5.60 -2.42 5.17
C VAL A 63 4.75 -2.89 4.00
N GLY A 64 4.13 -4.07 4.11
CA GLY A 64 3.14 -4.56 3.14
C GLY A 64 1.73 -4.54 3.71
N LEU A 65 0.77 -3.98 2.97
CA LEU A 65 -0.63 -3.92 3.42
C LEU A 65 -1.57 -4.25 2.26
N PHE A 66 -2.58 -5.07 2.52
CA PHE A 66 -3.74 -5.12 1.65
C PHE A 66 -4.62 -3.89 1.89
N ILE A 67 -4.99 -3.20 0.81
CA ILE A 67 -5.92 -2.07 0.87
C ILE A 67 -7.23 -2.42 0.14
N PRO A 68 -8.40 -2.04 0.68
CA PRO A 68 -9.72 -2.39 0.13
C PRO A 68 -10.09 -1.46 -1.04
N ILE A 69 -9.22 -1.39 -2.05
CA ILE A 69 -9.43 -0.66 -3.30
C ILE A 69 -8.75 -1.43 -4.42
N SER A 70 -9.38 -1.47 -5.60
CA SER A 70 -8.77 -2.10 -6.77
C SER A 70 -7.52 -1.34 -7.21
N TYR A 71 -6.61 -2.03 -7.91
CA TYR A 71 -5.44 -1.40 -8.52
C TYR A 71 -5.80 -0.21 -9.42
N GLU A 72 -6.77 -0.38 -10.33
CA GLU A 72 -7.18 0.68 -11.26
C GLU A 72 -7.79 1.89 -10.54
N ASN A 73 -8.63 1.67 -9.53
CA ASN A 73 -9.22 2.76 -8.76
C ASN A 73 -8.15 3.49 -7.93
N GLN A 74 -7.17 2.75 -7.39
CA GLN A 74 -6.05 3.34 -6.67
C GLN A 74 -5.15 4.16 -7.61
N LYS A 75 -4.92 3.68 -8.83
CA LYS A 75 -4.21 4.41 -9.89
C LYS A 75 -4.93 5.70 -10.24
N GLU A 76 -6.24 5.68 -10.46
CA GLU A 76 -7.04 6.88 -10.71
C GLU A 76 -6.96 7.87 -9.53
N LYS A 77 -7.13 7.36 -8.30
CA LYS A 77 -7.04 8.16 -7.07
C LYS A 77 -5.68 8.83 -6.87
N ILE A 78 -4.60 8.19 -7.31
CA ILE A 78 -3.24 8.74 -7.23
C ILE A 78 -2.98 9.73 -8.37
N ASN A 79 -3.46 9.42 -9.57
CA ASN A 79 -3.26 10.27 -10.75
C ASN A 79 -4.07 11.56 -10.69
N SER A 80 -5.24 11.55 -10.07
CA SER A 80 -6.07 12.74 -9.81
C SER A 80 -5.47 13.72 -8.80
N LYS A 81 -4.42 13.34 -8.07
CA LYS A 81 -3.72 14.23 -7.14
C LYS A 81 -2.48 14.85 -7.81
N PRO A 82 -2.19 16.14 -7.54
CA PRO A 82 -0.92 16.73 -7.95
C PRO A 82 0.26 15.99 -7.30
N ILE A 83 1.41 16.06 -7.94
CA ILE A 83 2.66 15.53 -7.37
C ILE A 83 2.93 16.31 -6.08
N ALA A 84 3.11 15.58 -4.98
CA ALA A 84 3.41 16.18 -3.68
C ALA A 84 4.86 16.67 -3.63
N GLU A 85 5.14 17.67 -2.80
CA GLU A 85 6.50 18.12 -2.53
C GLU A 85 7.37 16.95 -2.00
N GLY A 86 8.58 16.80 -2.54
CA GLY A 86 9.48 15.69 -2.23
C GLY A 86 9.19 14.38 -2.99
N MET A 87 8.18 14.35 -3.86
CA MET A 87 7.94 13.23 -4.78
C MET A 87 8.71 13.44 -6.09
N GLU A 88 9.57 12.49 -6.40
CA GLU A 88 10.44 12.51 -7.58
C GLU A 88 9.78 11.81 -8.77
N PHE A 89 8.99 10.77 -8.50
CA PHE A 89 8.37 9.95 -9.55
C PHE A 89 6.98 9.45 -9.15
N LYS A 90 6.09 9.39 -10.13
CA LYS A 90 4.76 8.78 -10.05
C LYS A 90 4.41 8.18 -11.42
N GLY A 91 4.25 6.87 -11.49
CA GLY A 91 3.89 6.22 -12.75
C GLY A 91 3.92 4.69 -12.66
N GLU A 92 3.47 4.03 -13.72
CA GLU A 92 3.53 2.57 -13.82
C GLU A 92 4.90 2.12 -14.31
N GLN A 93 5.36 1.00 -13.77
CA GLN A 93 6.55 0.28 -14.21
C GLN A 93 6.21 -1.20 -14.35
N MET A 94 6.85 -1.85 -15.32
CA MET A 94 6.77 -3.29 -15.48
C MET A 94 7.83 -3.95 -14.60
N ILE A 95 7.42 -4.77 -13.65
CA ILE A 95 8.30 -5.53 -12.76
C ILE A 95 7.80 -6.97 -12.78
N ASN A 96 8.66 -7.93 -13.09
CA ASN A 96 8.28 -9.35 -13.20
C ASN A 96 7.06 -9.59 -14.11
N SER A 97 6.98 -8.86 -15.23
CA SER A 97 5.87 -8.88 -16.19
C SER A 97 4.51 -8.38 -15.66
N GLU A 98 4.47 -7.87 -14.42
CA GLU A 98 3.30 -7.22 -13.82
C GLU A 98 3.39 -5.70 -13.91
N ASN A 99 2.25 -5.04 -14.13
CA ASN A 99 2.17 -3.58 -14.03
C ASN A 99 2.08 -3.18 -12.57
N VAL A 100 3.07 -2.41 -12.11
CA VAL A 100 3.17 -1.92 -10.74
C VAL A 100 3.15 -0.40 -10.75
N LEU A 101 2.23 0.20 -10.00
CA LEU A 101 2.19 1.64 -9.83
C LEU A 101 3.21 2.05 -8.76
N LEU A 102 4.23 2.80 -9.17
CA LEU A 102 5.33 3.25 -8.32
C LEU A 102 5.24 4.74 -8.03
N LEU A 103 5.38 5.09 -6.75
CA LEU A 103 5.61 6.44 -6.28
C LEU A 103 6.95 6.47 -5.54
N THR A 104 7.86 7.33 -5.96
CA THR A 104 9.18 7.50 -5.34
C THR A 104 9.34 8.94 -4.88
N GLY A 105 9.99 9.13 -3.74
CA GLY A 105 10.40 10.44 -3.25
C GLY A 105 11.39 10.33 -2.10
N THR A 106 11.87 11.46 -1.61
CA THR A 106 12.72 11.52 -0.43
C THR A 106 11.97 12.06 0.77
N VAL A 107 12.33 11.57 1.96
CA VAL A 107 11.77 12.04 3.22
C VAL A 107 12.87 12.20 4.26
N LEU A 108 12.89 13.34 4.94
CA LEU A 108 13.79 13.59 6.08
C LEU A 108 13.10 13.12 7.38
N LYS A 109 13.73 12.17 8.08
CA LYS A 109 13.24 11.67 9.38
C LYS A 109 14.41 11.58 10.37
N LYS A 110 14.28 12.29 11.50
CA LYS A 110 15.30 12.32 12.56
C LYS A 110 16.71 12.67 12.06
N GLY A 111 16.78 13.58 11.08
CA GLY A 111 18.06 14.02 10.48
C GLY A 111 18.64 13.07 9.43
N ILE A 112 17.96 11.97 9.10
CA ILE A 112 18.37 11.04 8.06
C ILE A 112 17.42 11.17 6.87
N GLU A 113 17.98 11.28 5.68
CA GLU A 113 17.23 11.29 4.43
C GLU A 113 17.03 9.86 3.93
N PHE A 114 15.78 9.52 3.62
CA PHE A 114 15.40 8.21 3.11
C PHE A 114 14.79 8.34 1.72
N THR A 115 15.20 7.49 0.80
CA THR A 115 14.40 7.19 -0.39
C THR A 115 13.21 6.37 0.06
N LYS A 116 12.01 6.88 -0.17
CA LYS A 116 10.74 6.21 0.09
C LYS A 116 10.11 5.79 -1.23
N GLN A 117 9.72 4.52 -1.32
CA GLN A 117 9.00 3.99 -2.46
C GLN A 117 7.68 3.39 -2.00
N LYS A 118 6.62 3.60 -2.77
CA LYS A 118 5.36 2.91 -2.63
C LYS A 118 5.04 2.18 -3.93
N TYR A 119 4.80 0.89 -3.83
CA TYR A 119 4.37 0.03 -4.91
C TYR A 119 2.92 -0.36 -4.66
N TYR A 120 2.06 -0.19 -5.67
CA TYR A 120 0.73 -0.78 -5.66
C TYR A 120 0.71 -1.96 -6.63
N ILE A 121 0.31 -3.12 -6.11
CA ILE A 121 0.38 -4.40 -6.82
C ILE A 121 -1.04 -4.97 -6.90
N LYS A 122 -1.44 -5.40 -8.11
CA LYS A 122 -2.78 -5.94 -8.36
C LYS A 122 -3.00 -7.23 -7.57
N GLN A 123 -4.21 -7.42 -7.05
CA GLN A 123 -4.62 -8.63 -6.31
C GLN A 123 -5.96 -9.14 -6.84
N ASP A 124 -7.08 -8.66 -6.28
CA ASP A 124 -8.43 -8.97 -6.75
C ASP A 124 -9.15 -7.73 -7.32
N GLN A 125 -10.41 -7.89 -7.72
CA GLN A 125 -11.21 -6.82 -8.33
C GLN A 125 -11.45 -5.61 -7.40
N ASN A 126 -11.25 -5.78 -6.10
CA ASN A 126 -11.60 -4.82 -5.04
C ASN A 126 -10.45 -4.61 -4.03
N THR A 127 -9.29 -5.23 -4.24
CA THR A 127 -8.12 -5.09 -3.38
C THR A 127 -6.84 -4.93 -4.19
N CYS A 128 -5.85 -4.29 -3.58
CA CYS A 128 -4.48 -4.28 -4.06
C CYS A 128 -3.54 -4.26 -2.86
N ILE A 129 -2.27 -4.60 -3.06
CA ILE A 129 -1.24 -4.47 -2.04
C ILE A 129 -0.60 -3.09 -2.17
N GLU A 130 -0.46 -2.37 -1.06
CA GLU A 130 0.50 -1.27 -0.91
C GLU A 130 1.76 -1.83 -0.21
N LEU A 131 2.88 -1.90 -0.95
CA LEU A 131 4.20 -2.15 -0.39
C LEU A 131 4.92 -0.81 -0.26
N THR A 132 5.25 -0.41 0.96
CA THR A 132 6.11 0.75 1.23
C THR A 132 7.50 0.29 1.62
N THR A 133 8.51 0.83 0.97
CA THR A 133 9.90 0.67 1.38
C THR A 133 10.52 2.04 1.71
N MET A 134 11.42 2.05 2.68
CA MET A 134 12.32 3.18 2.93
C MET A 134 13.73 2.66 3.12
N LEU A 135 14.70 3.34 2.53
CA LEU A 135 16.12 3.06 2.69
C LEU A 135 16.88 4.38 2.75
N ALA A 136 17.86 4.49 3.65
CA ALA A 136 18.68 5.69 3.72
C ALA A 136 19.34 5.99 2.37
N VAL A 137 19.36 7.25 1.94
CA VAL A 137 19.86 7.65 0.60
C VAL A 137 21.33 7.25 0.39
N ASN A 138 22.11 7.24 1.48
CA ASN A 138 23.52 6.87 1.49
C ASN A 138 23.78 5.36 1.60
N ALA A 139 22.74 4.50 1.60
CA ALA A 139 22.91 3.05 1.62
C ALA A 139 23.67 2.55 0.37
N ASP A 140 24.40 1.45 0.55
CA ASP A 140 25.26 0.92 -0.49
C ASP A 140 24.48 0.17 -1.59
N ALA A 141 25.18 -0.30 -2.63
CA ALA A 141 24.57 -1.02 -3.73
C ALA A 141 23.99 -2.39 -3.29
N LYS A 142 24.61 -3.06 -2.31
CA LYS A 142 24.15 -4.35 -1.80
C LYS A 142 22.82 -4.19 -1.07
N ASP A 143 22.66 -3.13 -0.28
CA ASP A 143 21.43 -2.81 0.44
C ASP A 143 20.29 -2.47 -0.53
N LYS A 144 20.59 -1.70 -1.58
CA LYS A 144 19.64 -1.39 -2.66
C LYS A 144 19.18 -2.66 -3.39
N MET A 145 20.12 -3.54 -3.74
CA MET A 145 19.81 -4.84 -4.36
C MET A 145 18.99 -5.75 -3.44
N MET A 146 19.30 -5.78 -2.14
CA MET A 146 18.53 -6.53 -1.16
C MET A 146 17.08 -6.04 -1.12
N LEU A 147 16.87 -4.73 -1.07
CA LEU A 147 15.51 -4.16 -1.06
C LEU A 147 14.77 -4.47 -2.36
N MET A 148 15.42 -4.40 -3.52
CA MET A 148 14.83 -4.79 -4.80
C MET A 148 14.40 -6.27 -4.80
N LYS A 149 15.24 -7.19 -4.28
CA LYS A 149 14.85 -8.60 -4.17
C LYS A 149 13.58 -8.79 -3.34
N ILE A 150 13.44 -8.03 -2.25
CA ILE A 150 12.24 -8.08 -1.41
C ILE A 150 11.03 -7.59 -2.22
N VAL A 151 11.14 -6.46 -2.93
CA VAL A 151 10.05 -5.96 -3.79
C VAL A 151 9.62 -7.00 -4.83
N HIS A 152 10.58 -7.62 -5.52
CA HIS A 152 10.30 -8.68 -6.49
C HIS A 152 9.59 -9.87 -5.85
N SER A 153 10.01 -10.29 -4.64
CA SER A 153 9.36 -11.40 -3.92
C SER A 153 7.89 -11.12 -3.60
N VAL A 154 7.54 -9.88 -3.26
CA VAL A 154 6.14 -9.52 -2.97
C VAL A 154 5.30 -9.58 -4.24
N ILE A 155 5.85 -9.13 -5.37
CA ILE A 155 5.17 -9.16 -6.67
C ILE A 155 5.00 -10.59 -7.19
N GLU A 156 5.94 -11.50 -6.90
CA GLU A 156 5.89 -12.89 -7.35
C GLU A 156 4.97 -13.77 -6.51
N ASN A 157 4.90 -13.53 -5.20
CA ASN A 157 4.27 -14.45 -4.26
C ASN A 157 2.84 -14.07 -3.84
N ASN A 158 2.32 -12.93 -4.28
CA ASN A 158 0.95 -12.47 -3.97
C ASN A 158 0.20 -12.13 -5.24
#